data_AF-A0A1A8L8J0-F1
#
_entry.id   AF-A0A1A8L8J0-F1
#
_cell.length_a   1.000
_cell.length_b   1.000
_cell.length_c   1.000
_cell.angle_alpha   90.00
_cell.angle_beta   90.00
_cell.angle_gamma   90.00
#
_symmetry.space_group_name_H-M   'P 1'
#
loop_
_entity.id
_entity.type
_entity.pdbx_description
1 polymer ?
#
loop_
_entity_poly.entity_id
_entity_poly.type
_entity_poly.pdbx_seq_one_letter_code
_entity_poly.pdbx_strand_id
1 'polypeptide(L)'
;MKDKVKKGGGRNHVKSDTNSMQDGHDAIGVQHDEVTLFPVKIQGAGVEPFELQVHGFWLVQDALVNLLSKNEVRPRSNLSLALAGTNLDPHAELQSLKGLKAGAVIRLVEEPYTSHSARLHLARVVEMLRTSGPQDALREGCSPSVLETLTHTLMPDSSLPNGKNLKRSLSNAKAESTNQDGAPPEYLLPGSSERPLMALLPHSSQSETNNYLKDMSLSCWNPPPGHRKLQGDFLYISIVTAEGRRCDVTSCPKGFFLNRSTEDAFDPRPAQSSPVCHCFTDLLCHISPAFKQSFTTLKNRPSQPPVEVVPTPYPTLSWLGPPCSSRAHRNTFSRLGLDEQAVAQ
;
A
#
# COMPACT_ATOMS: atom_id res chain seq x y z
N MET A 1 10.57 -99.45 34.45
CA MET A 1 9.97 -99.75 33.13
C MET A 1 9.51 -98.43 32.55
N LYS A 2 9.90 -97.94 31.36
CA LYS A 2 10.01 -98.54 30.03
C LYS A 2 8.66 -99.03 29.48
N ASP A 3 7.99 -98.16 28.73
CA ASP A 3 7.04 -98.55 27.67
C ASP A 3 7.03 -97.51 26.53
N LYS A 4 6.85 -97.99 25.28
CA LYS A 4 6.89 -97.19 24.03
C LYS A 4 6.15 -97.88 22.86
N VAL A 5 5.01 -97.34 22.41
CA VAL A 5 4.16 -97.73 21.23
C VAL A 5 3.26 -96.52 20.85
N LYS A 6 2.82 -96.18 19.61
CA LYS A 6 3.32 -96.38 18.23
C LYS A 6 2.92 -95.16 17.34
N LYS A 7 3.87 -94.26 17.10
CA LYS A 7 4.22 -93.61 15.81
C LYS A 7 3.26 -93.72 14.60
N GLY A 8 2.87 -92.55 14.05
CA GLY A 8 2.47 -92.31 12.65
C GLY A 8 1.96 -90.86 12.49
N GLY A 9 2.27 -90.07 11.45
CA GLY A 9 3.24 -90.22 10.37
C GLY A 9 3.10 -89.13 9.29
N GLY A 10 4.17 -88.37 9.00
CA GLY A 10 4.23 -87.29 7.98
C GLY A 10 4.97 -86.05 8.54
N ARG A 11 6.25 -85.76 8.23
CA ARG A 11 6.85 -85.27 6.95
C ARG A 11 6.28 -83.89 6.54
N ASN A 12 7.07 -82.83 6.29
CA ASN A 12 8.52 -82.75 6.03
C ASN A 12 9.18 -81.39 6.36
N HIS A 13 10.44 -81.47 6.80
CA HIS A 13 11.61 -80.60 6.55
C HIS A 13 11.70 -79.10 6.91
N VAL A 14 12.68 -78.87 7.80
CA VAL A 14 13.47 -77.65 8.07
C VAL A 14 14.54 -77.40 6.98
N LYS A 15 14.86 -76.12 6.72
CA LYS A 15 16.19 -75.51 6.46
C LYS A 15 15.97 -74.04 6.02
N SER A 16 16.84 -73.05 6.21
CA SER A 16 17.95 -72.73 7.12
C SER A 16 18.57 -71.45 6.53
N ASP A 17 18.66 -70.39 7.32
CA ASP A 17 19.45 -69.16 7.19
C ASP A 17 20.15 -68.80 5.87
N THR A 18 19.87 -67.58 5.37
CA THR A 18 20.86 -66.74 4.69
C THR A 18 20.64 -65.27 5.00
N ASN A 19 21.72 -64.55 5.36
CA ASN A 19 21.72 -63.09 5.51
C ASN A 19 21.34 -62.37 4.21
N SER A 20 20.57 -61.29 4.33
CA SER A 20 20.72 -60.13 3.45
C SER A 20 20.62 -58.86 4.28
N MET A 21 21.54 -57.92 4.04
CA MET A 21 21.64 -56.66 4.77
C MET A 21 20.43 -55.76 4.45
N GLN A 22 19.86 -55.12 5.47
CA GLN A 22 19.03 -53.94 5.25
C GLN A 22 19.82 -52.70 5.62
N ASP A 23 20.02 -51.86 4.61
CA ASP A 23 20.84 -50.68 4.61
C ASP A 23 20.24 -49.59 5.52
N GLY A 24 21.11 -48.85 6.20
CA GLY A 24 20.70 -47.81 7.13
C GLY A 24 20.31 -46.55 6.36
N HIS A 25 19.02 -46.29 6.21
CA HIS A 25 18.55 -44.98 5.75
C HIS A 25 18.12 -44.16 6.96
N ASP A 26 19.04 -43.31 7.45
CA ASP A 26 18.71 -42.21 8.34
C ASP A 26 17.73 -41.27 7.61
N ALA A 27 16.44 -41.54 7.78
CA ALA A 27 15.42 -40.56 7.53
C ALA A 27 15.55 -39.49 8.61
N ILE A 28 16.45 -38.52 8.36
CA ILE A 28 16.44 -37.23 9.05
C ILE A 28 15.03 -36.70 8.90
N GLY A 29 14.25 -36.85 9.96
CA GLY A 29 12.92 -36.27 10.05
C GLY A 29 13.11 -34.77 9.92
N VAL A 30 12.80 -34.24 8.74
CA VAL A 30 12.53 -32.82 8.58
C VAL A 30 11.37 -32.55 9.51
N GLN A 31 11.68 -32.07 10.73
CA GLN A 31 10.70 -31.43 11.57
C GLN A 31 10.16 -30.31 10.71
N HIS A 32 8.92 -30.49 10.26
CA HIS A 32 8.19 -29.47 9.54
C HIS A 32 7.88 -28.41 10.58
N ASP A 33 8.84 -27.50 10.76
CA ASP A 33 8.88 -26.51 11.83
C ASP A 33 7.51 -25.82 11.84
N GLU A 34 6.76 -26.02 12.92
CA GLU A 34 5.35 -25.63 12.99
C GLU A 34 5.33 -24.12 13.18
N VAL A 35 5.42 -23.42 12.05
CA VAL A 35 5.67 -21.99 11.91
C VAL A 35 4.81 -21.21 12.90
N THR A 36 5.43 -20.86 14.04
CA THR A 36 4.68 -20.53 15.26
C THR A 36 4.20 -19.09 15.19
N LEU A 37 3.16 -18.91 14.40
CA LEU A 37 2.36 -17.70 14.31
C LEU A 37 1.61 -17.52 15.63
N PHE A 38 1.76 -16.35 16.24
CA PHE A 38 0.92 -15.96 17.37
C PHE A 38 0.34 -14.56 17.16
N PRO A 39 -0.91 -14.33 17.59
CA PRO A 39 -1.53 -13.01 17.51
C PRO A 39 -0.91 -12.07 18.54
N VAL A 40 -0.62 -10.84 18.13
CA VAL A 40 -0.28 -9.72 19.02
C VAL A 40 -1.20 -8.54 18.73
N LYS A 41 -1.51 -7.76 19.76
CA LYS A 41 -2.33 -6.55 19.65
C LYS A 41 -1.45 -5.34 19.42
N ILE A 42 -1.64 -4.66 18.30
CA ILE A 42 -0.96 -3.41 17.97
C ILE A 42 -1.85 -2.24 18.39
N GLN A 43 -1.27 -1.22 19.03
CA GLN A 43 -1.96 0.02 19.39
C GLN A 43 -0.98 1.21 19.47
N GLY A 44 -1.47 2.45 19.42
CA GLY A 44 -0.65 3.65 19.62
C GLY A 44 -0.37 4.41 18.33
N ALA A 45 0.48 5.45 18.42
CA ALA A 45 0.80 6.37 17.31
C ALA A 45 -0.41 6.86 16.49
N GLY A 46 -1.57 7.07 17.11
CA GLY A 46 -2.80 7.48 16.40
C GLY A 46 -3.40 6.42 15.46
N VAL A 47 -3.14 5.13 15.70
CA VAL A 47 -3.73 3.99 14.99
C VAL A 47 -4.74 3.27 15.90
N GLU A 48 -5.91 2.94 15.34
CA GLU A 48 -6.92 2.12 16.03
C GLU A 48 -6.38 0.73 16.36
N PRO A 49 -6.65 0.15 17.54
CA PRO A 49 -6.08 -1.15 17.92
C PRO A 49 -6.53 -2.30 17.00
N PHE A 50 -5.58 -3.12 16.56
CA PHE A 50 -5.85 -4.30 15.71
C PHE A 50 -4.92 -5.46 16.04
N GLU A 51 -5.25 -6.66 15.55
CA GLU A 51 -4.44 -7.87 15.75
C GLU A 51 -3.53 -8.15 14.54
N LEU A 52 -2.26 -8.39 14.80
CA LEU A 52 -1.25 -8.78 13.83
C LEU A 52 -0.78 -10.20 14.15
N GLN A 53 -0.70 -11.06 13.13
CA GLN A 53 -0.01 -12.35 13.26
C GLN A 53 1.49 -12.13 13.05
N VAL A 54 2.30 -12.56 14.01
CA VAL A 54 3.77 -12.45 13.97
C VAL A 54 4.40 -13.83 14.17
N HIS A 55 5.59 -14.01 13.59
CA HIS A 55 6.39 -15.23 13.76
C HIS A 55 7.42 -15.01 14.87
N GLY A 56 7.69 -16.04 15.68
CA GLY A 56 8.68 -15.95 16.77
C GLY A 56 10.09 -15.57 16.32
N PHE A 57 10.53 -16.05 15.16
CA PHE A 57 11.86 -15.81 14.59
C PHE A 57 12.01 -14.45 13.88
N TRP A 58 10.95 -13.66 13.72
CA TRP A 58 11.08 -12.32 13.13
C TRP A 58 11.89 -11.41 14.04
N LEU A 59 12.74 -10.58 13.46
CA LEU A 59 13.32 -9.45 14.19
C LEU A 59 12.23 -8.41 14.46
N VAL A 60 12.41 -7.61 15.51
CA VAL A 60 11.57 -6.44 15.81
C VAL A 60 11.50 -5.49 14.60
N GLN A 61 12.59 -5.33 13.86
CA GLN A 61 12.62 -4.56 12.61
C GLN A 61 11.76 -5.19 11.50
N ASP A 62 11.78 -6.50 11.31
CA ASP A 62 10.97 -7.18 10.29
C ASP A 62 9.48 -7.05 10.59
N ALA A 63 9.11 -7.23 11.85
CA ALA A 63 7.75 -7.02 12.34
C ALA A 63 7.29 -5.57 12.12
N LEU A 64 8.16 -4.59 12.35
CA LEU A 64 7.90 -3.18 12.07
C LEU A 64 7.75 -2.90 10.56
N VAL A 65 8.58 -3.48 9.70
CA VAL A 65 8.47 -3.34 8.24
C VAL A 65 7.17 -3.96 7.73
N ASN A 66 6.80 -5.16 8.22
CA ASN A 66 5.51 -5.77 7.91
C ASN A 66 4.36 -4.86 8.36
N LEU A 67 4.42 -4.33 9.57
CA LEU A 67 3.42 -3.45 10.14
C LEU A 67 3.26 -2.13 9.37
N LEU A 68 4.36 -1.53 8.89
CA LEU A 68 4.33 -0.32 8.06
C LEU A 68 3.76 -0.57 6.64
N SER A 69 3.68 -1.83 6.19
CA SER A 69 3.03 -2.18 4.91
C SER A 69 1.50 -2.22 4.99
N LYS A 70 0.94 -2.35 6.20
CA LYS A 70 -0.49 -2.47 6.50
C LYS A 70 -1.26 -1.16 6.25
N ASN A 71 -2.48 -1.27 5.75
CA ASN A 71 -3.33 -0.11 5.42
C ASN A 71 -3.81 0.66 6.64
N GLU A 72 -3.88 -0.01 7.79
CA GLU A 72 -4.22 0.52 9.11
C GLU A 72 -3.21 1.59 9.55
N VAL A 73 -1.92 1.35 9.26
CA VAL A 73 -0.76 2.15 9.68
C VAL A 73 -0.31 3.14 8.60
N ARG A 74 -0.42 2.79 7.31
CA ARG A 74 -0.10 3.68 6.18
C ARG A 74 -0.88 5.02 6.31
N PRO A 75 -0.24 6.20 6.11
CA PRO A 75 1.14 6.42 5.67
C PRO A 75 2.13 6.75 6.79
N ARG A 76 1.86 6.39 8.06
CA ARG A 76 2.76 6.69 9.19
C ARG A 76 4.16 6.12 8.93
N SER A 77 5.18 6.82 9.43
CA SER A 77 6.59 6.43 9.35
C SER A 77 7.30 6.82 10.65
N ASN A 78 8.61 6.61 10.78
CA ASN A 78 9.38 6.88 12.00
C ASN A 78 8.70 6.38 13.27
N LEU A 79 8.39 5.09 13.30
CA LEU A 79 7.80 4.41 14.46
C LEU A 79 8.81 3.42 15.04
N SER A 80 8.79 3.23 16.35
CA SER A 80 9.42 2.11 17.05
C SER A 80 8.36 1.24 17.73
N LEU A 81 8.77 0.04 18.14
CA LEU A 81 7.92 -0.90 18.87
C LEU A 81 8.30 -0.91 20.35
N ALA A 82 7.32 -0.87 21.24
CA ALA A 82 7.52 -0.94 22.68
C ALA A 82 6.61 -2.00 23.32
N LEU A 83 7.15 -2.76 24.27
CA LEU A 83 6.42 -3.76 25.05
C LEU A 83 6.48 -3.39 26.53
N ALA A 84 5.32 -3.39 27.21
CA ALA A 84 5.20 -3.02 28.62
C ALA A 84 5.83 -1.67 29.02
N GLY A 85 5.99 -0.74 28.08
CA GLY A 85 6.61 0.58 28.29
C GLY A 85 8.12 0.65 27.99
N THR A 86 8.74 -0.46 27.61
CA THR A 86 10.16 -0.52 27.20
C THR A 86 10.24 -0.58 25.68
N ASN A 87 11.02 0.30 25.05
CA ASN A 87 11.32 0.22 23.62
C ASN A 87 12.11 -1.07 23.32
N LEU A 88 11.73 -1.74 22.24
CA LEU A 88 12.33 -2.99 21.78
C LEU A 88 13.58 -2.71 20.93
N ASP A 89 14.62 -3.53 21.08
CA ASP A 89 15.79 -3.49 20.20
C ASP A 89 15.38 -3.98 18.79
N PRO A 90 15.58 -3.19 17.71
CA PRO A 90 15.28 -3.58 16.33
C PRO A 90 15.87 -4.93 15.91
N HIS A 91 17.01 -5.34 16.48
CA HIS A 91 17.75 -6.55 16.10
C HIS A 91 17.46 -7.76 17.01
N ALA A 92 16.56 -7.62 18.00
CA ALA A 92 16.14 -8.75 18.81
C ALA A 92 15.06 -9.58 18.09
N GLU A 93 15.13 -10.90 18.21
CA GLU A 93 14.06 -11.81 17.78
C GLU A 93 12.84 -11.66 18.70
N LEU A 94 11.62 -11.67 18.13
CA LEU A 94 10.39 -11.56 18.90
C LEU A 94 10.26 -12.64 20.00
N GLN A 95 10.64 -13.88 19.71
CA GLN A 95 10.61 -14.98 20.69
C GLN A 95 11.56 -14.78 21.90
N SER A 96 12.61 -13.98 21.75
CA SER A 96 13.55 -13.66 22.84
C SER A 96 12.99 -12.63 23.83
N LEU A 97 11.90 -11.93 23.46
CA LEU A 97 11.37 -10.81 24.21
C LEU A 97 10.58 -11.27 25.45
N LYS A 98 11.10 -10.90 26.63
CA LYS A 98 10.46 -11.19 27.92
C LYS A 98 9.06 -10.56 27.97
N GLY A 99 8.04 -11.41 28.10
CA GLY A 99 6.64 -11.00 28.19
C GLY A 99 5.88 -10.99 26.87
N LEU A 100 6.52 -11.29 25.74
CA LEU A 100 5.81 -11.51 24.49
C LEU A 100 5.13 -12.89 24.52
N LYS A 101 3.82 -12.91 24.31
CA LYS A 101 2.95 -14.09 24.28
C LYS A 101 1.79 -13.81 23.33
N ALA A 102 1.03 -14.85 22.95
CA ALA A 102 -0.24 -14.66 22.25
C ALA A 102 -1.16 -13.69 23.02
N GLY A 103 -1.69 -12.68 22.32
CA GLY A 103 -2.51 -11.60 22.88
C GLY A 103 -1.73 -10.46 23.55
N ALA A 104 -0.39 -10.49 23.56
CA ALA A 104 0.42 -9.39 24.11
C ALA A 104 0.23 -8.08 23.33
N VAL A 105 0.34 -6.96 24.04
CA VAL A 105 0.10 -5.62 23.49
C VAL A 105 1.44 -4.96 23.15
N ILE A 106 1.73 -4.83 21.85
CA ILE A 106 2.85 -4.05 21.32
C ILE A 106 2.35 -2.64 21.04
N ARG A 107 3.07 -1.64 21.54
CA ARG A 107 2.78 -0.23 21.30
C ARG A 107 3.63 0.31 20.17
N LEU A 108 2.99 0.97 19.21
CA LEU A 108 3.63 1.89 18.28
C LEU A 108 4.00 3.17 19.03
N VAL A 109 5.29 3.53 19.00
CA VAL A 109 5.84 4.76 19.57
C VAL A 109 6.35 5.63 18.43
N GLU A 110 6.03 6.92 18.48
CA GLU A 110 6.45 7.91 17.49
C GLU A 110 7.88 8.39 17.78
N GLU A 111 8.83 8.05 16.91
CA GLU A 111 10.24 8.47 17.02
C GLU A 111 10.45 9.84 16.36
N PRO A 112 11.39 10.67 16.86
CA PRO A 112 11.63 11.98 16.28
C PRO A 112 12.16 11.88 14.85
N TYR A 113 11.70 12.79 13.99
CA TYR A 113 12.18 12.89 12.61
C TYR A 113 13.59 13.49 12.54
N THR A 114 14.34 12.98 11.56
CA THR A 114 15.52 13.64 10.99
C THR A 114 15.12 14.38 9.71
N SER A 115 15.95 15.30 9.23
CA SER A 115 15.68 16.03 7.97
C SER A 115 15.48 15.11 6.75
N HIS A 116 16.20 13.99 6.71
CA HIS A 116 16.05 12.95 5.68
C HIS A 116 14.75 12.16 5.85
N SER A 117 14.47 11.66 7.06
CA SER A 117 13.27 10.84 7.28
C SER A 117 11.96 11.64 7.20
N ALA A 118 11.98 12.94 7.53
CA ALA A 118 10.86 13.85 7.27
C ALA A 118 10.56 14.01 5.77
N ARG A 119 11.59 14.06 4.91
CA ARG A 119 11.44 14.07 3.45
C ARG A 119 10.88 12.75 2.94
N LEU A 120 11.36 11.62 3.48
CA LEU A 120 10.84 10.29 3.13
C LEU A 120 9.37 10.12 3.55
N HIS A 121 8.98 10.63 4.72
CA HIS A 121 7.58 10.68 5.15
C HIS A 121 6.73 11.51 4.19
N LEU A 122 7.22 12.71 3.83
CA LEU A 122 6.53 13.59 2.88
C LEU A 122 6.35 12.90 1.52
N ALA A 123 7.40 12.23 1.01
CA ALA A 123 7.34 11.43 -0.21
C ALA A 123 6.29 10.31 -0.13
N ARG A 124 6.21 9.57 0.98
CA ARG A 124 5.18 8.54 1.18
C ARG A 124 3.75 9.10 1.17
N VAL A 125 3.53 10.26 1.79
CA VAL A 125 2.20 10.89 1.78
C VAL A 125 1.86 11.41 0.38
N VAL A 126 2.81 12.05 -0.30
CA VAL A 126 2.71 12.47 -1.71
C VAL A 126 2.34 11.30 -2.63
N GLU A 127 3.04 10.17 -2.48
CA GLU A 127 2.82 8.96 -3.26
C GLU A 127 1.41 8.42 -3.04
N MET A 128 0.99 8.32 -1.78
CA MET A 128 -0.36 7.87 -1.40
C MET A 128 -1.47 8.84 -1.87
N LEU A 129 -1.20 10.14 -1.93
CA LEU A 129 -2.13 11.14 -2.46
C LEU A 129 -2.17 11.21 -4.00
N ARG A 130 -1.23 10.55 -4.70
CA ARG A 130 -1.30 10.40 -6.15
C ARG A 130 -2.49 9.52 -6.49
N THR A 131 -3.48 10.08 -7.18
CA THR A 131 -4.53 9.30 -7.83
C THR A 131 -3.92 8.57 -9.02
N SER A 132 -3.48 7.33 -8.84
CA SER A 132 -3.09 6.44 -9.95
C SER A 132 -4.28 6.31 -10.90
N GLY A 133 -4.22 6.98 -12.04
CA GLY A 133 -5.18 6.78 -13.12
C GLY A 133 -4.76 5.62 -14.01
N PRO A 134 -5.66 5.08 -14.86
CA PRO A 134 -5.28 4.12 -15.89
C PRO A 134 -4.25 4.67 -16.89
N GLN A 135 -4.09 6.00 -16.92
CA GLN A 135 -3.08 6.72 -17.69
C GLN A 135 -1.70 6.63 -17.07
N ASP A 136 -1.61 6.51 -15.75
CA ASP A 136 -0.34 6.36 -15.05
C ASP A 136 0.20 4.94 -15.21
N ALA A 137 -0.65 3.92 -15.23
CA ALA A 137 -0.24 2.55 -15.58
C ALA A 137 0.56 2.48 -16.89
N LEU A 138 0.04 3.09 -17.97
CA LEU A 138 0.74 3.17 -19.27
C LEU A 138 2.06 3.98 -19.22
N ARG A 139 2.20 4.92 -18.28
CA ARG A 139 3.43 5.70 -18.07
C ARG A 139 4.46 4.99 -17.17
N GLU A 140 3.98 4.18 -16.24
CA GLU A 140 4.75 3.47 -15.21
C GLU A 140 5.23 2.07 -15.68
N GLY A 141 4.85 1.66 -16.89
CA GLY A 141 5.24 0.37 -17.48
C GLY A 141 4.25 -0.76 -17.21
N CYS A 142 3.18 -0.51 -16.48
CA CYS A 142 2.13 -1.47 -16.17
C CYS A 142 1.18 -1.63 -17.37
N SER A 143 0.78 -2.87 -17.66
CA SER A 143 -0.31 -3.09 -18.61
C SER A 143 -1.61 -2.60 -17.99
N PRO A 144 -2.39 -1.72 -18.65
CA PRO A 144 -3.79 -1.61 -18.31
C PRO A 144 -4.39 -3.02 -18.42
N SER A 145 -4.98 -3.51 -17.34
CA SER A 145 -5.45 -4.88 -17.27
C SER A 145 -6.59 -5.06 -18.29
N VAL A 146 -6.30 -5.77 -19.38
CA VAL A 146 -7.32 -6.19 -20.36
C VAL A 146 -8.40 -6.99 -19.63
N LEU A 147 -8.01 -7.75 -18.61
CA LEU A 147 -8.93 -8.47 -17.73
C LEU A 147 -9.87 -7.50 -17.00
N GLU A 148 -9.38 -6.40 -16.42
CA GLU A 148 -10.21 -5.38 -15.75
C GLU A 148 -11.22 -4.73 -16.72
N THR A 149 -10.79 -4.41 -17.94
CA THR A 149 -11.69 -3.87 -18.99
C THR A 149 -12.79 -4.87 -19.38
N LEU A 150 -12.48 -6.17 -19.37
CA LEU A 150 -13.41 -7.26 -19.69
C LEU A 150 -14.27 -7.72 -18.50
N THR A 151 -13.86 -7.49 -17.25
CA THR A 151 -14.61 -7.92 -16.04
C THR A 151 -15.43 -6.80 -15.44
N HIS A 152 -14.97 -5.54 -15.44
CA HIS A 152 -15.74 -4.42 -14.90
C HIS A 152 -16.93 -4.02 -15.78
N THR A 153 -16.90 -4.36 -17.07
CA THR A 153 -18.07 -4.23 -17.96
C THR A 153 -19.23 -5.19 -17.61
N LEU A 154 -18.99 -6.19 -16.74
CA LEU A 154 -19.99 -7.18 -16.30
C LEU A 154 -20.58 -6.89 -14.91
N MET A 155 -20.09 -5.89 -14.17
CA MET A 155 -20.66 -5.51 -12.87
C MET A 155 -21.52 -4.25 -13.01
N PRO A 156 -22.87 -4.36 -12.98
CA PRO A 156 -23.73 -3.19 -13.00
C PRO A 156 -23.64 -2.45 -11.65
N ASP A 157 -23.14 -1.22 -11.68
CA ASP A 157 -23.15 -0.29 -10.55
C ASP A 157 -24.59 -0.02 -10.09
N SER A 158 -25.03 -0.80 -9.11
CA SER A 158 -26.37 -0.74 -8.52
C SER A 158 -26.43 0.16 -7.28
N SER A 159 -25.67 1.26 -7.27
CA SER A 159 -25.82 2.31 -6.26
C SER A 159 -25.37 3.69 -6.73
N LEU A 160 -26.32 4.50 -7.23
CA LEU A 160 -26.59 5.87 -6.78
C LEU A 160 -27.80 6.48 -7.56
N PRO A 161 -28.70 7.25 -6.92
CA PRO A 161 -29.89 7.76 -7.59
C PRO A 161 -29.71 9.18 -8.16
N ASN A 162 -30.35 9.40 -9.33
CA ASN A 162 -30.93 10.67 -9.76
C ASN A 162 -29.99 11.85 -10.13
N GLY A 163 -29.46 11.83 -11.36
CA GLY A 163 -28.88 12.99 -12.05
C GLY A 163 -29.52 13.19 -13.44
N LYS A 164 -30.05 14.39 -13.73
CA LYS A 164 -30.96 14.61 -14.87
C LYS A 164 -30.25 15.14 -16.11
N ASN A 165 -30.45 14.45 -17.25
CA ASN A 165 -30.34 14.92 -18.64
C ASN A 165 -29.14 15.79 -19.06
N LEU A 166 -28.37 15.28 -20.02
CA LEU A 166 -28.09 16.07 -21.23
C LEU A 166 -28.19 15.19 -22.48
N LYS A 167 -29.37 15.19 -23.12
CA LYS A 167 -29.53 14.68 -24.49
C LYS A 167 -28.68 15.53 -25.43
N ARG A 168 -27.83 14.90 -26.25
CA ARG A 168 -27.46 15.43 -27.56
C ARG A 168 -27.46 14.30 -28.59
N SER A 169 -28.18 14.53 -29.67
CA SER A 169 -28.62 13.52 -30.62
C SER A 169 -27.49 13.00 -31.50
N LEU A 170 -27.48 11.68 -31.73
CA LEU A 170 -27.20 11.12 -33.05
C LEU A 170 -28.38 10.20 -33.40
N SER A 171 -28.98 10.44 -34.56
CA SER A 171 -30.22 9.81 -35.00
C SER A 171 -29.97 8.67 -36.00
N ASN A 172 -30.81 7.64 -35.91
CA ASN A 172 -31.05 6.58 -36.89
C ASN A 172 -29.94 5.53 -37.12
N ALA A 173 -29.97 4.48 -36.29
CA ALA A 173 -30.25 3.13 -36.79
C ALA A 173 -31.11 2.38 -35.75
N LYS A 174 -31.84 1.36 -36.22
CA LYS A 174 -32.92 0.66 -35.50
C LYS A 174 -32.54 0.16 -34.10
N ALA A 175 -33.52 0.19 -33.20
CA ALA A 175 -33.45 -0.55 -31.95
C ALA A 175 -33.43 -2.06 -32.22
N GLU A 176 -32.54 -2.78 -31.55
CA GLU A 176 -32.71 -4.21 -31.30
C GLU A 176 -32.30 -4.55 -29.87
N SER A 177 -32.89 -5.64 -29.38
CA SER A 177 -33.05 -6.01 -27.98
C SER A 177 -31.79 -6.05 -27.11
N THR A 178 -31.96 -5.58 -25.88
CA THR A 178 -31.22 -6.04 -24.70
C THR A 178 -31.12 -7.57 -24.69
N ASN A 179 -29.95 -8.10 -25.02
CA ASN A 179 -29.56 -9.47 -24.70
C ASN A 179 -28.26 -9.41 -23.91
N GLN A 180 -28.33 -9.80 -22.63
CA GLN A 180 -27.14 -10.19 -21.89
C GLN A 180 -26.75 -11.59 -22.37
N ASP A 181 -26.04 -11.65 -23.48
CA ASP A 181 -25.30 -12.84 -23.85
C ASP A 181 -23.82 -12.60 -23.51
N GLY A 182 -23.13 -13.63 -23.02
CA GLY A 182 -21.71 -13.55 -22.63
C GLY A 182 -20.77 -13.51 -23.84
N ALA A 183 -21.27 -13.14 -25.01
CA ALA A 183 -20.55 -13.09 -26.26
C ALA A 183 -19.60 -11.87 -26.29
N PRO A 184 -18.35 -12.03 -26.78
CA PRO A 184 -17.45 -10.91 -26.95
C PRO A 184 -18.01 -9.93 -28.01
N PRO A 185 -17.75 -8.62 -27.89
CA PRO A 185 -18.17 -7.62 -28.87
C PRO A 185 -17.78 -7.97 -30.32
N GLU A 186 -18.60 -7.52 -31.29
CA GLU A 186 -18.48 -7.86 -32.71
C GLU A 186 -17.10 -7.56 -33.33
N TYR A 187 -16.38 -6.54 -32.83
CA TYR A 187 -15.01 -6.21 -33.25
C TYR A 187 -13.93 -7.21 -32.80
N LEU A 188 -14.26 -8.16 -31.90
CA LEU A 188 -13.38 -9.26 -31.49
C LEU A 188 -13.66 -10.57 -32.26
N LEU A 189 -14.72 -10.62 -33.07
CA LEU A 189 -15.11 -11.83 -33.79
C LEU A 189 -14.26 -12.05 -35.07
N PRO A 190 -13.98 -13.31 -35.46
CA PRO A 190 -13.25 -13.61 -36.69
C PRO A 190 -13.94 -13.01 -37.92
N GLY A 191 -13.17 -12.31 -38.76
CA GLY A 191 -13.68 -11.67 -39.97
C GLY A 191 -14.14 -10.22 -39.80
N SER A 192 -14.10 -9.66 -38.58
CA SER A 192 -14.47 -8.25 -38.37
C SER A 192 -13.56 -7.27 -39.14
N SER A 193 -14.22 -6.30 -39.78
CA SER A 193 -13.59 -5.17 -40.48
C SER A 193 -13.19 -4.04 -39.52
N GLU A 194 -13.87 -3.91 -38.38
CA GLU A 194 -13.61 -2.86 -37.39
C GLU A 194 -12.63 -3.33 -36.32
N ARG A 195 -11.65 -2.48 -36.01
CA ARG A 195 -10.62 -2.74 -34.99
C ARG A 195 -10.39 -1.48 -34.14
N PRO A 196 -11.34 -1.14 -33.25
CA PRO A 196 -11.26 0.07 -32.46
C PRO A 196 -10.14 -0.04 -31.42
N LEU A 197 -9.00 0.61 -31.67
CA LEU A 197 -7.86 0.64 -30.74
C LEU A 197 -8.24 1.16 -29.34
N MET A 198 -9.28 1.98 -29.23
CA MET A 198 -9.80 2.48 -27.95
C MET A 198 -10.44 1.37 -27.08
N ALA A 199 -10.85 0.24 -27.66
CA ALA A 199 -11.37 -0.91 -26.91
C ALA A 199 -10.25 -1.74 -26.25
N LEU A 200 -8.98 -1.49 -26.60
CA LEU A 200 -7.80 -2.07 -25.95
C LEU A 200 -7.30 -1.20 -24.79
N LEU A 201 -7.94 -0.06 -24.53
CA LEU A 201 -7.59 0.87 -23.47
C LEU A 201 -8.70 0.90 -22.41
N PRO A 202 -8.36 1.15 -21.14
CA PRO A 202 -9.34 1.37 -20.09
C PRO A 202 -10.30 2.50 -20.48
N HIS A 203 -11.59 2.31 -20.19
CA HIS A 203 -12.60 3.31 -20.52
C HIS A 203 -12.22 4.68 -19.94
N SER A 204 -12.14 5.69 -20.81
CA SER A 204 -11.73 7.06 -20.45
C SER A 204 -12.73 7.78 -19.56
N SER A 205 -13.92 7.21 -19.35
CA SER A 205 -14.94 7.66 -18.42
C SER A 205 -14.64 7.25 -16.97
N GLN A 206 -13.49 7.64 -16.45
CA GLN A 206 -13.28 7.65 -15.00
C GLN A 206 -13.69 9.00 -14.41
N SER A 207 -14.14 8.95 -13.15
CA SER A 207 -14.48 10.12 -12.35
C SER A 207 -13.39 11.19 -12.41
N GLU A 208 -13.81 12.46 -12.45
CA GLU A 208 -12.97 13.63 -12.16
C GLU A 208 -11.97 13.31 -11.04
N THR A 209 -10.70 13.67 -11.25
CA THR A 209 -9.62 13.35 -10.31
C THR A 209 -10.00 13.84 -8.93
N ASN A 210 -10.02 12.94 -7.94
CA ASN A 210 -10.39 13.29 -6.57
C ASN A 210 -9.28 14.15 -5.96
N ASN A 211 -9.36 15.45 -6.20
CA ASN A 211 -8.33 16.42 -5.85
C ASN A 211 -8.33 16.65 -4.34
N TYR A 212 -7.63 15.76 -3.61
CA TYR A 212 -7.44 15.85 -2.16
C TYR A 212 -6.91 17.23 -1.72
N LEU A 213 -6.07 17.83 -2.56
CA LEU A 213 -5.52 19.19 -2.45
C LEU A 213 -5.53 19.86 -3.84
N LYS A 214 -5.50 21.19 -3.90
CA LYS A 214 -5.36 21.96 -5.16
C LYS A 214 -3.91 22.18 -5.56
N ASP A 215 -3.03 22.47 -4.61
CA ASP A 215 -1.58 22.59 -4.81
C ASP A 215 -0.85 22.17 -3.53
N MET A 216 0.35 21.65 -3.69
CA MET A 216 1.25 21.31 -2.60
C MET A 216 2.70 21.37 -3.09
N SER A 217 3.46 22.31 -2.56
CA SER A 217 4.79 22.67 -3.06
C SER A 217 5.72 23.12 -1.92
N LEU A 218 7.02 23.25 -2.17
CA LEU A 218 7.90 23.91 -1.20
C LEU A 218 7.52 25.39 -1.15
N SER A 219 7.43 25.93 0.06
CA SER A 219 7.19 27.35 0.26
C SER A 219 8.36 28.17 -0.30
N CYS A 220 8.10 29.41 -0.73
CA CYS A 220 9.13 30.33 -1.20
C CYS A 220 10.23 30.61 -0.15
N TRP A 221 9.93 30.37 1.12
CA TRP A 221 10.86 30.48 2.26
C TRP A 221 11.80 29.29 2.44
N ASN A 222 11.65 28.21 1.65
CA ASN A 222 12.47 27.01 1.72
C ASN A 222 13.69 27.12 0.78
N PRO A 223 14.91 26.74 1.19
CA PRO A 223 15.26 25.99 2.40
C PRO A 223 15.33 26.87 3.66
N PRO A 224 15.06 26.32 4.87
CA PRO A 224 15.15 27.08 6.11
C PRO A 224 16.52 27.77 6.31
N PRO A 225 16.54 29.03 6.80
CA PRO A 225 17.78 29.75 7.07
C PRO A 225 18.55 29.12 8.24
N GLY A 226 19.85 29.37 8.33
CA GLY A 226 20.76 28.69 9.27
C GLY A 226 20.29 28.70 10.73
N HIS A 227 19.79 29.84 11.22
CA HIS A 227 19.28 29.95 12.59
C HIS A 227 18.01 29.12 12.84
N ARG A 228 17.16 28.90 11.82
CA ARG A 228 15.98 28.03 11.91
C ARG A 228 16.33 26.55 11.80
N LYS A 229 17.34 26.20 10.99
CA LYS A 229 17.91 24.84 10.96
C LYS A 229 18.45 24.42 12.33
N LEU A 230 19.15 25.33 13.03
CA LEU A 230 19.60 25.12 14.41
C LEU A 230 18.45 24.97 15.42
N GLN A 231 17.28 25.54 15.14
CA GLN A 231 16.06 25.39 15.93
C GLN A 231 15.23 24.14 15.54
N GLY A 232 15.68 23.35 14.56
CA GLY A 232 15.06 22.10 14.14
C GLY A 232 14.12 22.20 12.93
N ASP A 233 14.08 23.32 12.20
CA ASP A 233 13.25 23.41 10.99
C ASP A 233 13.93 22.68 9.81
N PHE A 234 13.22 21.71 9.22
CA PHE A 234 13.70 20.90 8.11
C PHE A 234 13.22 21.39 6.73
N LEU A 235 11.94 21.79 6.65
CA LEU A 235 11.22 22.15 5.42
C LEU A 235 10.15 23.19 5.73
N TYR A 236 9.85 24.03 4.74
CA TYR A 236 8.60 24.79 4.68
C TYR A 236 7.81 24.38 3.43
N ILE A 237 6.51 24.11 3.61
CA ILE A 237 5.64 23.52 2.60
C ILE A 237 4.41 24.42 2.46
N SER A 238 4.14 24.93 1.26
CA SER A 238 2.93 25.69 0.92
C SER A 238 1.86 24.72 0.43
N ILE A 239 0.64 24.85 0.95
CA ILE A 239 -0.50 23.97 0.66
C ILE A 239 -1.70 24.83 0.31
N VAL A 240 -2.38 24.49 -0.79
CA VAL A 240 -3.71 25.01 -1.14
C VAL A 240 -4.71 23.87 -1.05
N THR A 241 -5.65 23.97 -0.11
CA THR A 241 -6.64 22.90 0.14
C THR A 241 -7.71 22.86 -0.96
N ALA A 242 -8.52 21.78 -0.99
CA ALA A 242 -9.67 21.68 -1.89
C ALA A 242 -10.65 22.88 -1.72
N GLU A 243 -10.85 23.36 -0.50
CA GLU A 243 -11.67 24.55 -0.20
C GLU A 243 -11.04 25.87 -0.72
N GLY A 244 -9.79 25.85 -1.19
CA GLY A 244 -9.06 27.04 -1.65
C GLY A 244 -8.35 27.82 -0.54
N ARG A 245 -8.29 27.28 0.69
CA ARG A 245 -7.52 27.87 1.77
C ARG A 245 -6.03 27.64 1.51
N ARG A 246 -5.22 28.70 1.57
CA ARG A 246 -3.76 28.60 1.56
C ARG A 246 -3.20 28.56 2.98
N CYS A 247 -2.16 27.76 3.19
CA CYS A 247 -1.44 27.68 4.46
C CYS A 247 -0.02 27.16 4.28
N ASP A 248 0.88 27.58 5.18
CA ASP A 248 2.27 27.15 5.22
C ASP A 248 2.52 26.24 6.44
N VAL A 249 3.22 25.13 6.19
CA VAL A 249 3.56 24.10 7.18
C VAL A 249 5.07 24.04 7.37
N THR A 250 5.50 23.94 8.63
CA THR A 250 6.89 23.66 9.01
C THR A 250 7.03 22.18 9.37
N SER A 251 8.10 21.54 8.88
CA SER A 251 8.54 20.21 9.33
C SER A 251 9.68 20.33 10.33
N CYS A 252 9.66 19.51 11.39
CA CYS A 252 10.59 19.53 12.50
C CYS A 252 10.73 18.11 13.13
N PRO A 253 11.62 17.88 14.13
CA PRO A 253 11.75 16.57 14.77
C PRO A 253 10.46 15.99 15.37
N LYS A 254 9.51 16.83 15.79
CA LYS A 254 8.22 16.38 16.34
C LYS A 254 7.15 16.09 15.27
N GLY A 255 7.48 16.23 13.99
CA GLY A 255 6.53 16.14 12.87
C GLY A 255 6.25 17.51 12.25
N PHE A 256 4.97 17.80 12.03
CA PHE A 256 4.51 18.88 11.15
C PHE A 256 3.51 19.78 11.88
N PHE A 257 3.59 21.10 11.64
CA PHE A 257 2.66 22.08 12.20
C PHE A 257 2.45 23.28 11.27
N LEU A 258 1.27 23.92 11.33
CA LEU A 258 1.04 25.19 10.64
C LEU A 258 1.91 26.30 11.22
N ASN A 259 2.65 27.03 10.40
CA ASN A 259 3.28 28.28 10.80
C ASN A 259 2.38 29.48 10.44
N ARG A 260 2.88 30.71 10.64
CA ARG A 260 2.14 31.96 10.41
C ARG A 260 2.63 32.73 9.17
N SER A 261 3.48 32.12 8.35
CA SER A 261 4.01 32.74 7.14
C SER A 261 2.91 32.90 6.08
N THR A 262 3.15 33.85 5.18
CA THR A 262 2.42 34.05 3.93
C THR A 262 3.42 34.11 2.78
N GLU A 263 2.98 34.34 1.54
CA GLU A 263 3.91 34.58 0.41
C GLU A 263 4.78 35.82 0.63
N ASP A 264 4.21 36.88 1.21
CA ASP A 264 4.88 38.17 1.35
C ASP A 264 5.67 38.32 2.66
N ALA A 265 5.34 37.54 3.69
CA ALA A 265 5.90 37.69 5.04
C ALA A 265 6.23 36.35 5.69
N PHE A 266 7.49 36.19 6.12
CA PHE A 266 7.96 35.02 6.84
C PHE A 266 7.68 35.14 8.35
N ASP A 267 6.86 34.22 8.90
CA ASP A 267 6.65 34.08 10.35
C ASP A 267 6.65 32.58 10.73
N PRO A 268 7.80 32.03 11.17
CA PRO A 268 7.94 30.60 11.44
C PRO A 268 7.32 30.17 12.80
N ARG A 269 6.66 31.09 13.51
CA ARG A 269 5.95 30.75 14.76
C ARG A 269 4.74 29.86 14.45
N PRO A 270 4.39 28.90 15.32
CA PRO A 270 3.18 28.10 15.16
C PRO A 270 1.91 28.97 15.05
N ALA A 271 0.99 28.56 14.19
CA ALA A 271 -0.34 29.15 14.11
C ALA A 271 -1.13 28.90 15.41
N GLN A 272 -1.95 29.87 15.80
CA GLN A 272 -2.82 29.71 16.97
C GLN A 272 -3.76 28.51 16.79
N SER A 273 -3.94 27.72 17.85
CA SER A 273 -4.76 26.50 17.89
C SER A 273 -4.37 25.34 16.94
N SER A 274 -3.29 25.44 16.16
CA SER A 274 -2.78 24.29 15.40
C SER A 274 -2.08 23.29 16.33
N PRO A 275 -2.43 21.99 16.29
CA PRO A 275 -1.60 20.96 16.89
C PRO A 275 -0.28 20.80 16.11
N VAL A 276 0.69 20.15 16.74
CA VAL A 276 1.81 19.50 16.06
C VAL A 276 1.40 18.04 15.86
N CYS A 277 1.44 17.55 14.63
CA CYS A 277 1.10 16.16 14.30
C CYS A 277 2.34 15.43 13.79
N HIS A 278 2.62 14.23 14.30
CA HIS A 278 3.74 13.42 13.81
C HIS A 278 3.52 13.01 12.35
N CYS A 279 2.35 12.47 12.02
CA CYS A 279 1.98 12.18 10.64
C CYS A 279 1.40 13.41 9.93
N PHE A 280 1.99 13.78 8.79
CA PHE A 280 1.52 14.90 7.96
C PHE A 280 0.04 14.77 7.52
N THR A 281 -0.52 13.58 7.30
CA THR A 281 -1.95 13.41 6.96
C THR A 281 -2.89 13.82 8.10
N ASP A 282 -2.47 13.66 9.35
CA ASP A 282 -3.28 14.04 10.52
C ASP A 282 -3.39 15.56 10.60
N LEU A 283 -2.30 16.27 10.24
CA LEU A 283 -2.31 17.72 10.07
C LEU A 283 -3.22 18.14 8.90
N LEU A 284 -3.15 17.48 7.74
CA LEU A 284 -4.05 17.76 6.61
C LEU A 284 -5.53 17.57 6.99
N CYS A 285 -5.85 16.50 7.73
CA CYS A 285 -7.20 16.26 8.26
C CYS A 285 -7.68 17.31 9.28
N HIS A 286 -6.76 17.99 9.95
CA HIS A 286 -7.07 19.13 10.83
C HIS A 286 -7.25 20.44 10.04
N ILE A 287 -6.46 20.65 8.98
CA ILE A 287 -6.51 21.86 8.14
C ILE A 287 -7.78 21.91 7.26
N SER A 288 -8.18 20.77 6.68
CA SER A 288 -9.21 20.65 5.66
C SER A 288 -10.23 19.54 6.00
N PRO A 289 -11.48 19.90 6.32
CA PRO A 289 -12.57 18.95 6.47
C PRO A 289 -12.86 18.15 5.19
N ALA A 290 -12.71 18.76 4.00
CA ALA A 290 -12.88 18.06 2.73
C ALA A 290 -11.80 16.97 2.54
N PHE A 291 -10.54 17.29 2.85
CA PHE A 291 -9.45 16.31 2.86
C PHE A 291 -9.77 15.14 3.79
N LYS A 292 -10.26 15.40 5.02
CA LYS A 292 -10.60 14.34 5.98
C LYS A 292 -11.68 13.38 5.44
N GLN A 293 -12.69 13.91 4.73
CA GLN A 293 -13.72 13.09 4.08
C GLN A 293 -13.12 12.23 2.96
N SER A 294 -12.44 12.84 1.99
CA SER A 294 -11.83 12.12 0.86
C SER A 294 -10.74 11.12 1.30
N PHE A 295 -9.97 11.44 2.35
CA PHE A 295 -8.94 10.57 2.91
C PHE A 295 -9.53 9.32 3.57
N THR A 296 -10.72 9.42 4.18
CA THR A 296 -11.42 8.26 4.73
C THR A 296 -11.81 7.28 3.62
N THR A 297 -12.30 7.79 2.49
CA THR A 297 -12.58 6.98 1.28
C THR A 297 -11.29 6.35 0.72
N LEU A 298 -10.19 7.11 0.66
CA LEU A 298 -8.89 6.61 0.21
C LEU A 298 -8.33 5.48 1.10
N LYS A 299 -8.47 5.59 2.42
CA LYS A 299 -8.02 4.54 3.36
C LYS A 299 -8.84 3.25 3.23
N ASN A 300 -10.12 3.37 2.87
CA ASN A 300 -11.03 2.24 2.67
C ASN A 300 -10.98 1.66 1.23
N ARG A 301 -10.21 2.28 0.31
CA ARG A 301 -10.05 1.77 -1.05
C ARG A 301 -9.29 0.43 -1.00
N PRO A 302 -9.80 -0.66 -1.60
CA PRO A 302 -9.06 -1.90 -1.68
C PRO A 302 -7.74 -1.68 -2.42
N SER A 303 -6.67 -2.35 -1.98
CA SER A 303 -5.42 -2.38 -2.74
C SER A 303 -5.66 -3.06 -4.08
N GLN A 304 -5.20 -2.45 -5.18
CA GLN A 304 -5.22 -3.11 -6.48
C GLN A 304 -4.51 -4.46 -6.39
N PRO A 305 -5.02 -5.51 -7.06
CA PRO A 305 -4.38 -6.82 -7.06
C PRO A 305 -2.96 -6.70 -7.64
N PRO A 306 -1.97 -7.48 -7.14
CA PRO A 306 -0.57 -7.32 -7.56
C PRO A 306 -0.35 -7.37 -9.08
N VAL A 307 -1.18 -8.12 -9.81
CA VAL A 307 -1.15 -8.24 -11.28
C VAL A 307 -1.36 -6.90 -12.03
N GLU A 308 -2.07 -5.94 -11.43
CA GLU A 308 -2.28 -4.59 -12.02
C GLU A 308 -1.11 -3.63 -11.76
N VAL A 309 -0.31 -3.90 -10.71
CA VAL A 309 0.76 -3.01 -10.22
C VAL A 309 2.15 -3.51 -10.63
N VAL A 310 2.26 -4.72 -11.17
CA VAL A 310 3.51 -5.28 -11.72
C VAL A 310 3.84 -4.60 -13.05
N PRO A 311 5.02 -3.95 -13.18
CA PRO A 311 5.49 -3.45 -14.47
C PRO A 311 5.68 -4.60 -15.46
N THR A 312 5.25 -4.40 -16.69
CA THR A 312 5.45 -5.39 -17.75
C THR A 312 6.92 -5.40 -18.22
N PRO A 313 7.43 -6.55 -18.68
CA PRO A 313 8.77 -6.63 -19.27
C PRO A 313 8.85 -6.03 -20.68
N TYR A 314 7.76 -5.44 -21.18
CA TYR A 314 7.64 -4.87 -22.51
C TYR A 314 7.49 -3.34 -22.44
N PRO A 315 7.98 -2.58 -23.42
CA PRO A 315 7.81 -1.12 -23.43
C PRO A 315 6.34 -0.74 -23.60
N THR A 316 5.77 -0.03 -22.62
CA THR A 316 4.43 0.55 -22.73
C THR A 316 4.42 1.80 -23.60
N LEU A 317 3.37 1.95 -24.41
CA LEU A 317 3.21 3.09 -25.31
C LEU A 317 2.39 4.18 -24.61
N SER A 318 3.04 4.96 -23.76
CA SER A 318 2.42 6.04 -22.97
C SER A 318 1.68 7.12 -23.80
N TRP A 319 1.93 7.20 -25.11
CA TRP A 319 1.21 8.08 -26.04
C TRP A 319 -0.18 7.56 -26.45
N LEU A 320 -0.51 6.29 -26.19
CA LEU A 320 -1.84 5.72 -26.48
C LEU A 320 -2.93 6.21 -25.51
N GLY A 321 -2.55 6.68 -24.32
CA GLY A 321 -3.51 7.26 -23.37
C GLY A 321 -4.19 8.52 -23.92
N PRO A 322 -5.47 8.77 -23.59
CA PRO A 322 -6.15 10.04 -23.88
C PRO A 322 -5.29 11.27 -23.55
N PRO A 323 -5.42 12.38 -24.30
CA PRO A 323 -4.63 13.58 -24.08
C PRO A 323 -4.98 14.22 -22.73
N CYS A 324 -4.25 13.81 -21.70
CA CYS A 324 -4.38 14.42 -20.38
C CYS A 324 -3.98 15.89 -20.47
N SER A 325 -4.83 16.81 -19.99
CA SER A 325 -4.48 18.23 -19.79
C SER A 325 -3.25 18.37 -18.87
N SER A 326 -2.99 17.33 -18.07
CA SER A 326 -1.79 17.07 -17.28
C SER A 326 -0.50 16.81 -18.08
N ARG A 327 -0.46 16.94 -19.43
CA ARG A 327 0.79 16.86 -20.22
C ARG A 327 1.88 17.87 -19.78
N ALA A 328 1.51 18.91 -19.03
CA ALA A 328 2.43 19.87 -18.41
C ALA A 328 2.59 19.69 -16.89
N HIS A 329 2.00 18.66 -16.28
CA HIS A 329 2.27 18.31 -14.89
C HIS A 329 3.63 17.60 -14.82
N ARG A 330 4.70 18.40 -14.88
CA ARG A 330 5.77 18.23 -13.89
C ARG A 330 5.04 17.98 -12.58
N ASN A 331 5.20 16.78 -12.04
CA ASN A 331 4.60 16.32 -10.80
C ASN A 331 4.53 17.53 -9.86
N THR A 332 3.36 18.02 -9.44
CA THR A 332 3.32 19.24 -8.58
C THR A 332 4.17 19.02 -7.33
N PHE A 333 4.31 17.75 -6.94
CA PHE A 333 5.21 17.23 -5.92
C PHE A 333 6.70 17.08 -6.31
N SER A 334 7.12 17.11 -7.60
CA SER A 334 8.54 17.25 -7.94
C SER A 334 9.07 18.66 -7.64
N ARG A 335 8.17 19.64 -7.43
CA ARG A 335 8.51 20.91 -6.75
C ARG A 335 8.92 20.71 -5.28
N LEU A 336 8.77 19.50 -4.72
CA LEU A 336 9.31 19.13 -3.41
C LEU A 336 10.77 18.65 -3.45
N GLY A 337 11.37 18.51 -4.64
CA GLY A 337 12.77 18.13 -4.81
C GLY A 337 13.09 16.73 -4.27
N LEU A 338 12.09 15.83 -4.28
CA LEU A 338 12.20 14.48 -3.73
C LEU A 338 12.88 13.50 -4.70
N ASP A 339 12.89 13.81 -6.00
CA ASP A 339 13.40 12.94 -7.07
C ASP A 339 14.94 12.93 -7.17
N GLU A 340 15.63 14.03 -6.82
CA GLU A 340 17.09 14.17 -7.03
C GLU A 340 17.97 13.32 -6.10
N GLN A 341 17.42 12.75 -5.03
CA GLN A 341 18.21 12.08 -3.98
C GLN A 341 17.99 10.57 -3.90
N ALA A 342 17.06 10.00 -4.68
CA ALA A 342 16.92 8.56 -4.83
C ALA A 342 18.05 7.90 -5.64
N VAL A 343 18.83 8.71 -6.39
CA VAL A 343 19.96 8.27 -7.23
C VAL A 343 21.31 8.31 -6.47
N ALA A 344 21.30 8.79 -5.22
CA ALA A 344 22.48 8.87 -4.36
C ALA A 344 22.39 7.85 -3.20
N GLN A 345 22.48 6.56 -3.55
CA GLN A 345 22.74 5.44 -2.64
C GLN A 345 23.95 4.66 -3.13
#